data_AF-A0AAU3SQS4-F1
#
_entry.id   AF-A0AAU3SQS4-F1
#
_cell.length_a   1.000
_cell.length_b   1.000
_cell.length_c   1.000
_cell.angle_alpha   90.00
_cell.angle_beta   90.00
_cell.angle_gamma   90.00
#
_symmetry.space_group_name_H-M   'P 1'
#
loop_
_entity.id
_entity.type
_entity.pdbx_description
1 polymer ?
#
loop_
_entity_poly.entity_id
_entity_poly.type
_entity_poly.pdbx_seq_one_letter_code
_entity_poly.pdbx_strand_id
1 'polypeptide(L)'
;MNQPGISRRAALGRAGGLLALAGLGTIPGSALLATPAYADPSPKVPERDDIQKALRRLEEERAKIFTGKPSPNGWEMEKVADGGGSIWTRPVPGTGLDGVAVRLGEVETLLFHVIRRFHYEIDALRKGDAAGWQAPGKVRKGLPEGNLASGTAIRIRPGHYPAGAKGGFYPYELLVIRDVLAELDGVVRWGGDDRKPDEALFYLAVGPGDRRLTEVAARLRGWNEQPDAGPGTEVDVMDAKRRGAAKSLEKKQGNAA
;
A
#
# COMPACT_ATOMS: atom_id res chain seq x y z
N MET A 1 15.82 74.52 -14.92
CA MET A 1 14.78 74.06 -15.86
C MET A 1 14.25 72.71 -15.40
N ASN A 2 12.93 72.57 -15.42
CA ASN A 2 12.09 71.34 -15.37
C ASN A 2 11.91 70.56 -14.06
N GLN A 3 10.75 70.82 -13.44
CA GLN A 3 9.71 69.80 -13.12
C GLN A 3 8.61 69.94 -14.20
N PRO A 4 7.63 69.02 -14.40
CA PRO A 4 7.38 67.71 -13.78
C PRO A 4 7.10 66.55 -14.78
N GLY A 5 7.23 65.31 -14.33
CA GLY A 5 6.80 64.10 -15.05
C GLY A 5 5.32 63.74 -14.76
N ILE A 6 4.50 63.66 -15.81
CA ILE A 6 3.08 63.28 -15.73
C ILE A 6 2.90 61.77 -15.89
N SER A 7 2.33 61.20 -14.82
CA SER A 7 1.37 60.10 -14.66
C SER A 7 1.15 58.99 -15.71
N ARG A 8 1.07 57.78 -15.13
CA ARG A 8 0.45 56.53 -15.59
C ARG A 8 -0.97 56.74 -16.15
N ARG A 9 -1.18 56.38 -17.42
CA ARG A 9 -2.39 55.74 -18.05
C ARG A 9 -2.38 56.00 -19.57
N ALA A 10 -1.90 55.02 -20.35
CA ALA A 10 -2.17 54.78 -21.79
C ALA A 10 -1.13 53.73 -22.24
N ALA A 11 -1.39 52.73 -23.07
CA ALA A 11 -2.60 52.28 -23.71
C ALA A 11 -2.42 50.81 -24.09
N LEU A 12 -3.55 50.10 -24.06
CA LEU A 12 -3.79 48.84 -24.76
C LEU A 12 -3.30 48.88 -26.21
N GLY A 13 -2.78 47.76 -26.70
CA GLY A 13 -2.60 47.49 -28.13
C GLY A 13 -2.36 46.01 -28.41
N ARG A 14 -3.42 45.33 -28.86
CA ARG A 14 -3.41 43.95 -29.40
C ARG A 14 -2.79 43.93 -30.80
N ALA A 15 -2.07 42.84 -31.13
CA ALA A 15 -2.02 42.14 -32.44
C ALA A 15 -0.97 41.02 -32.29
N GLY A 16 -1.14 39.75 -32.66
CA GLY A 16 -1.87 39.16 -33.78
C GLY A 16 -0.84 38.71 -34.84
N GLY A 17 -0.52 37.42 -34.91
CA GLY A 17 0.40 36.90 -35.95
C GLY A 17 0.63 35.39 -35.88
N LEU A 18 -0.03 34.66 -36.80
CA LEU A 18 0.08 33.22 -37.09
C LEU A 18 1.45 32.86 -37.67
N LEU A 19 1.99 31.69 -37.29
CA LEU A 19 2.97 30.97 -38.12
C LEU A 19 2.50 29.52 -38.33
N ALA A 20 1.98 29.27 -39.52
CA ALA A 20 1.80 27.94 -40.07
C ALA A 20 3.12 27.48 -40.70
N LEU A 21 3.64 26.32 -40.29
CA LEU A 21 4.71 25.64 -41.01
C LEU A 21 4.21 24.27 -41.46
N ALA A 22 3.89 24.18 -42.74
CA ALA A 22 3.76 22.92 -43.47
C ALA A 22 5.15 22.52 -43.98
N GLY A 23 5.59 21.30 -43.65
CA GLY A 23 6.82 20.71 -44.16
C GLY A 23 6.69 19.20 -44.24
N LEU A 24 6.44 18.70 -45.45
CA LEU A 24 6.48 17.28 -45.82
C LEU A 24 7.94 16.84 -46.00
N GLY A 25 8.34 15.72 -45.40
CA GLY A 25 9.62 15.06 -45.63
C GLY A 25 9.64 13.66 -45.01
N THR A 26 9.75 12.64 -45.85
CA THR A 26 9.56 11.20 -45.58
C THR A 26 10.81 10.49 -45.05
N ILE A 27 10.73 9.74 -43.94
CA ILE A 27 11.47 8.48 -43.66
C ILE A 27 10.56 7.54 -42.80
N PRO A 28 10.53 6.22 -43.06
CA PRO A 28 9.51 5.29 -42.57
C PRO A 28 9.87 4.61 -41.23
N GLY A 29 8.85 4.23 -40.45
CA GLY A 29 8.98 3.23 -39.38
C GLY A 29 8.51 3.69 -38.00
N SER A 30 7.42 3.07 -37.53
CA SER A 30 6.94 3.06 -36.13
C SER A 30 6.18 4.29 -35.63
N ALA A 31 5.08 4.59 -36.31
CA ALA A 31 3.93 5.24 -35.68
C ALA A 31 3.08 4.17 -34.97
N LEU A 32 3.19 4.02 -33.66
CA LEU A 32 2.14 3.39 -32.85
C LEU A 32 2.00 4.09 -31.49
N LEU A 33 0.92 4.89 -31.42
CA LEU A 33 0.16 5.27 -30.23
C LEU A 33 0.73 6.35 -29.30
N ALA A 34 1.06 7.52 -29.85
CA ALA A 34 0.68 8.76 -29.18
C ALA A 34 -0.67 9.17 -29.77
N THR A 35 -1.78 8.85 -29.10
CA THR A 35 -3.03 9.55 -29.40
C THR A 35 -2.81 11.00 -29.00
N PRO A 36 -2.83 11.97 -29.94
CA PRO A 36 -2.87 13.35 -29.52
C PRO A 36 -4.18 13.53 -28.76
N ALA A 37 -4.08 13.87 -27.48
CA ALA A 37 -5.21 14.40 -26.74
C ALA A 37 -5.60 15.71 -27.42
N TYR A 38 -6.50 15.63 -28.40
CA TYR A 38 -7.07 16.81 -29.05
C TYR A 38 -7.85 17.54 -27.96
N ALA A 39 -7.29 18.64 -27.46
CA ALA A 39 -8.01 19.52 -26.56
C ALA A 39 -9.20 20.09 -27.33
N ASP A 40 -10.40 19.66 -26.97
CA ASP A 40 -11.64 20.23 -27.50
C ASP A 40 -11.65 21.73 -27.21
N PRO A 41 -11.65 22.61 -28.25
CA PRO A 41 -11.58 24.06 -28.07
C PRO A 41 -12.85 24.65 -27.44
N SER A 42 -13.87 23.83 -27.17
CA SER A 42 -15.00 24.20 -26.31
C SER A 42 -15.48 22.98 -25.53
N PRO A 43 -14.91 22.69 -24.35
CA PRO A 43 -15.46 21.65 -23.50
C PRO A 43 -16.89 22.05 -23.13
N LYS A 44 -17.87 21.37 -23.72
CA LYS A 44 -19.26 21.51 -23.31
C LYS A 44 -19.31 21.17 -21.83
N VAL A 45 -19.77 22.11 -21.01
CA VAL A 45 -20.00 21.86 -19.59
C VAL A 45 -21.06 20.74 -19.53
N PRO A 46 -20.75 19.58 -18.92
CA PRO A 46 -21.66 18.45 -18.89
C PRO A 46 -22.95 18.86 -18.20
N GLU A 47 -24.09 18.48 -18.80
CA GLU A 47 -25.40 18.79 -18.25
C GLU A 47 -25.64 17.98 -16.96
N ARG A 48 -26.55 18.45 -16.10
CA ARG A 48 -26.87 17.78 -14.83
C ARG A 48 -27.19 16.29 -15.02
N ASP A 49 -27.91 15.95 -16.08
CA ASP A 49 -28.32 14.57 -16.38
C ASP A 49 -27.14 13.68 -16.78
N ASP A 50 -26.17 14.24 -17.53
CA ASP A 50 -24.93 13.55 -17.88
C ASP A 50 -24.10 13.25 -16.63
N ILE A 51 -24.00 14.22 -15.71
CA ILE A 51 -23.31 14.05 -14.43
C ILE A 51 -23.98 12.95 -13.61
N GLN A 52 -25.32 12.96 -13.50
CA GLN A 52 -26.04 11.92 -12.77
C GLN A 52 -25.88 10.53 -13.39
N LYS A 53 -25.90 10.43 -14.71
CA LYS A 53 -25.67 9.17 -15.42
C LYS A 53 -24.25 8.65 -15.20
N ALA A 54 -23.26 9.55 -15.24
CA ALA A 54 -21.87 9.20 -14.94
C ALA A 54 -21.71 8.72 -13.50
N LEU A 55 -22.32 9.40 -12.53
CA LEU A 55 -22.30 8.98 -11.12
C LEU A 55 -22.92 7.60 -10.91
N ARG A 56 -24.10 7.32 -11.49
CA ARG A 56 -24.72 5.99 -11.43
C ARG A 56 -23.81 4.89 -11.98
N ARG A 57 -23.18 5.14 -13.12
CA ARG A 57 -22.22 4.20 -13.71
C ARG A 57 -21.03 3.95 -12.80
N LEU A 58 -20.46 5.00 -12.19
CA LEU A 58 -19.36 4.88 -11.24
C LEU A 58 -19.78 4.11 -9.99
N GLU A 59 -20.99 4.32 -9.48
CA GLU A 59 -21.54 3.57 -8.34
C GLU A 59 -21.72 2.09 -8.67
N GLU A 60 -22.23 1.76 -9.86
CA GLU A 60 -22.36 0.38 -10.33
C GLU A 60 -21.00 -0.30 -10.50
N GLU A 61 -20.01 0.39 -11.07
CA GLU A 61 -18.63 -0.09 -11.18
C GLU A 61 -18.00 -0.29 -9.80
N ARG A 62 -18.20 0.66 -8.89
CA ARG A 62 -17.75 0.58 -7.51
C ARG A 62 -18.41 -0.59 -6.78
N ALA A 63 -19.71 -0.80 -6.95
CA ALA A 63 -20.44 -1.90 -6.33
C ALA A 63 -19.96 -3.28 -6.81
N LYS A 64 -19.35 -3.39 -7.99
CA LYS A 64 -18.72 -4.63 -8.47
C LYS A 64 -17.42 -4.93 -7.73
N ILE A 65 -16.66 -3.90 -7.34
CA ILE A 65 -15.35 -4.04 -6.70
C ILE A 65 -15.47 -4.08 -5.18
N PHE A 66 -16.21 -3.16 -4.58
CA PHE A 66 -16.25 -2.97 -3.14
C PHE A 66 -17.42 -3.71 -2.50
N THR A 67 -17.28 -4.04 -1.22
CA THR A 67 -18.33 -4.72 -0.46
C THR A 67 -19.30 -3.77 0.26
N GLY A 68 -18.91 -2.51 0.41
CA GLY A 68 -19.58 -1.52 1.26
C GLY A 68 -19.44 -1.83 2.76
N LYS A 69 -18.47 -2.68 3.13
CA LYS A 69 -18.31 -3.17 4.50
C LYS A 69 -16.83 -3.12 4.89
N PRO A 70 -16.50 -2.55 6.06
CA PRO A 70 -15.13 -2.55 6.55
C PRO A 70 -14.72 -3.91 7.11
N SER A 71 -13.43 -4.21 7.04
CA SER A 71 -12.75 -5.28 7.78
C SER A 71 -12.64 -4.92 9.28
N PRO A 72 -12.23 -5.86 10.16
CA PRO A 72 -12.06 -5.59 11.59
C PRO A 72 -11.23 -4.35 11.93
N ASN A 73 -10.17 -4.07 11.15
CA ASN A 73 -9.34 -2.88 11.33
C ASN A 73 -9.89 -1.62 10.62
N GLY A 74 -11.13 -1.63 10.13
CA GLY A 74 -11.81 -0.44 9.60
C GLY A 74 -11.54 -0.14 8.12
N TRP A 75 -10.83 -0.99 7.39
CA TRP A 75 -10.54 -0.78 5.96
C TRP A 75 -11.63 -1.38 5.06
N GLU A 76 -11.99 -0.69 3.98
CA GLU A 76 -12.98 -1.20 3.04
C GLU A 76 -12.52 -2.53 2.40
N MET A 77 -13.38 -3.55 2.47
CA MET A 77 -13.12 -4.84 1.83
C MET A 77 -13.48 -4.80 0.35
N GLU A 78 -12.68 -5.50 -0.45
CA GLU A 78 -12.87 -5.64 -1.91
C GLU A 78 -13.23 -7.08 -2.26
N LYS A 79 -14.06 -7.24 -3.30
CA LYS A 79 -14.57 -8.52 -3.81
C LYS A 79 -13.57 -9.21 -4.73
N VAL A 80 -12.67 -8.44 -5.35
CA VAL A 80 -11.68 -8.89 -6.32
C VAL A 80 -10.34 -8.23 -6.03
N ALA A 81 -9.25 -8.96 -6.21
CA ALA A 81 -7.91 -8.40 -6.39
C ALA A 81 -7.61 -8.26 -7.89
N ASP A 82 -6.70 -7.35 -8.26
CA ASP A 82 -6.27 -7.13 -9.65
C ASP A 82 -7.42 -6.73 -10.62
N GLY A 83 -8.50 -6.17 -10.07
CA GLY A 83 -9.76 -5.92 -10.78
C GLY A 83 -10.20 -4.45 -10.81
N GLY A 84 -9.26 -3.51 -10.71
CA GLY A 84 -9.55 -2.06 -10.69
C GLY A 84 -9.80 -1.45 -9.30
N GLY A 85 -9.66 -2.26 -8.25
CA GLY A 85 -9.66 -1.80 -6.87
C GLY A 85 -8.28 -1.35 -6.39
N SER A 86 -8.13 -1.25 -5.07
CA SER A 86 -6.85 -0.87 -4.44
C SER A 86 -5.96 -2.07 -4.13
N ILE A 87 -6.46 -3.29 -4.30
CA ILE A 87 -5.74 -4.52 -3.98
C ILE A 87 -5.17 -5.12 -5.26
N TRP A 88 -3.85 -5.30 -5.26
CA TRP A 88 -3.11 -5.79 -6.42
C TRP A 88 -2.02 -6.79 -5.99
N THR A 89 -1.79 -7.77 -6.85
CA THR A 89 -0.69 -8.73 -6.73
C THR A 89 0.61 -8.07 -7.17
N ARG A 90 1.54 -7.94 -6.23
CA ARG A 90 2.87 -7.34 -6.48
C ARG A 90 3.98 -8.30 -6.07
N PRO A 91 5.08 -8.38 -6.85
CA PRO A 91 6.26 -9.13 -6.42
C PRO A 91 6.86 -8.48 -5.18
N VAL A 92 7.35 -9.30 -4.24
CA VAL A 92 8.00 -8.79 -3.02
C VAL A 92 9.50 -8.65 -3.30
N PRO A 93 10.06 -7.41 -3.31
CA PRO A 93 11.45 -7.20 -3.66
C PRO A 93 12.41 -8.00 -2.78
N GLY A 94 13.44 -8.59 -3.41
CA GLY A 94 14.46 -9.37 -2.70
C GLY A 94 14.07 -10.82 -2.37
N THR A 95 12.87 -11.25 -2.75
CA THR A 95 12.40 -12.63 -2.55
C THR A 95 12.11 -13.32 -3.88
N GLY A 96 12.05 -14.66 -3.88
CA GLY A 96 11.66 -15.48 -5.03
C GLY A 96 10.14 -15.70 -5.16
N LEU A 97 9.31 -14.84 -4.56
CA LEU A 97 7.86 -14.98 -4.58
C LEU A 97 7.26 -14.43 -5.89
N ASP A 98 6.32 -15.18 -6.49
CA ASP A 98 5.61 -14.76 -7.72
C ASP A 98 4.75 -13.49 -7.51
N GLY A 99 4.38 -13.22 -6.26
CA GLY A 99 3.66 -12.03 -5.86
C GLY A 99 2.69 -12.29 -4.71
N VAL A 100 2.33 -11.22 -4.02
CA VAL A 100 1.38 -11.25 -2.91
C VAL A 100 0.35 -10.15 -3.14
N ALA A 101 -0.93 -10.52 -3.14
CA ALA A 101 -2.04 -9.58 -3.29
C ALA A 101 -2.21 -8.75 -2.00
N VAL A 102 -1.91 -7.47 -2.04
CA VAL A 102 -2.08 -6.57 -0.89
C VAL A 102 -2.69 -5.25 -1.34
N ARG A 103 -3.24 -4.50 -0.39
CA ARG A 103 -3.66 -3.12 -0.63
C ARG A 103 -2.42 -2.28 -0.93
N LEU A 104 -2.43 -1.58 -2.06
CA LEU A 104 -1.32 -0.76 -2.53
C LEU A 104 -0.99 0.40 -1.57
N GLY A 105 0.24 0.90 -1.66
CA GLY A 105 0.69 2.10 -0.97
C GLY A 105 1.39 1.82 0.36
N GLU A 106 0.95 2.49 1.43
CA GLU A 106 1.59 2.37 2.75
C GLU A 106 1.43 0.95 3.32
N VAL A 107 0.25 0.34 3.12
CA VAL A 107 -0.02 -1.03 3.56
C VAL A 107 0.94 -2.02 2.92
N GLU A 108 1.11 -1.94 1.59
CA GLU A 108 2.09 -2.72 0.83
C GLU A 108 3.50 -2.54 1.39
N THR A 109 3.92 -1.30 1.65
CA THR A 109 5.26 -0.99 2.18
C THR A 109 5.53 -1.74 3.48
N LEU A 110 4.59 -1.69 4.43
CA LEU A 110 4.75 -2.34 5.74
C LEU A 110 4.66 -3.86 5.65
N LEU A 111 3.67 -4.41 4.95
CA LEU A 111 3.50 -5.86 4.87
C LEU A 111 4.64 -6.52 4.08
N PHE A 112 5.16 -5.87 3.04
CA PHE A 112 6.32 -6.40 2.29
C PHE A 112 7.59 -6.31 3.12
N HIS A 113 7.73 -5.30 3.98
CA HIS A 113 8.81 -5.25 4.96
C HIS A 113 8.78 -6.47 5.89
N VAL A 114 7.61 -6.83 6.43
CA VAL A 114 7.44 -8.04 7.25
C VAL A 114 7.85 -9.30 6.50
N ILE A 115 7.40 -9.46 5.25
CA ILE A 115 7.76 -10.63 4.41
C ILE A 115 9.28 -10.69 4.19
N ARG A 116 9.92 -9.56 3.89
CA ARG A 116 11.37 -9.51 3.64
C ARG A 116 12.16 -9.86 4.89
N ARG A 117 11.84 -9.27 6.05
CA ARG A 117 12.47 -9.60 7.34
C ARG A 117 12.31 -11.09 7.66
N PHE A 118 11.11 -11.63 7.48
CA PHE A 118 10.87 -13.07 7.65
C PHE A 118 11.75 -13.91 6.71
N HIS A 119 11.80 -13.54 5.42
CA HIS A 119 12.56 -14.27 4.40
C HIS A 119 14.07 -14.33 4.69
N TYR A 120 14.64 -13.25 5.21
CA TYR A 120 16.08 -13.17 5.46
C TYR A 120 16.52 -13.66 6.84
N GLU A 121 15.67 -13.52 7.87
CA GLU A 121 16.08 -13.77 9.26
C GLU A 121 15.45 -15.01 9.89
N ILE A 122 14.38 -15.56 9.30
CA ILE A 122 13.68 -16.74 9.82
C ILE A 122 13.82 -17.91 8.86
N ASP A 123 13.19 -17.83 7.68
CA ASP A 123 13.29 -18.89 6.67
C ASP A 123 13.04 -18.33 5.27
N ALA A 124 13.84 -18.81 4.31
CA ALA A 124 13.78 -18.41 2.92
C ALA A 124 12.48 -18.89 2.27
N LEU A 125 11.53 -17.95 2.15
CA LEU A 125 10.24 -18.14 1.50
C LEU A 125 10.35 -18.57 0.04
N ARG A 126 9.55 -19.58 -0.32
CA ARG A 126 9.42 -20.15 -1.67
C ARG A 126 8.04 -19.82 -2.24
N LYS A 127 7.84 -20.15 -3.51
CA LYS A 127 6.53 -20.03 -4.16
C LYS A 127 5.43 -20.70 -3.33
N GLY A 128 4.38 -19.93 -3.03
CA GLY A 128 3.24 -20.38 -2.23
C GLY A 128 3.40 -20.21 -0.72
N ASP A 129 4.57 -19.81 -0.22
CA ASP A 129 4.81 -19.60 1.21
C ASP A 129 4.28 -18.26 1.72
N ALA A 130 3.79 -17.36 0.87
CA ALA A 130 3.13 -16.13 1.30
C ALA A 130 1.78 -16.00 0.59
N ALA A 131 0.74 -15.72 1.37
CA ALA A 131 -0.61 -15.47 0.87
C ALA A 131 -1.09 -14.10 1.35
N GLY A 132 -1.65 -13.33 0.43
CA GLY A 132 -2.21 -12.02 0.71
C GLY A 132 -3.74 -12.06 0.79
N TRP A 133 -4.37 -11.16 0.04
CA TRP A 133 -5.81 -10.98 -0.01
C TRP A 133 -6.57 -12.30 -0.22
N GLN A 134 -7.68 -12.42 0.48
CA GLN A 134 -8.63 -13.51 0.31
C GLN A 134 -10.03 -12.94 0.13
N ALA A 135 -10.83 -13.57 -0.74
CA ALA A 135 -12.18 -13.12 -1.00
C ALA A 135 -13.00 -13.01 0.31
N PRO A 136 -13.87 -11.99 0.47
CA PRO A 136 -14.65 -11.78 1.70
C PRO A 136 -15.51 -12.97 2.14
N GLY A 137 -15.86 -13.89 1.23
CA GLY A 137 -16.60 -15.12 1.52
C GLY A 137 -15.73 -16.28 2.01
N LYS A 138 -14.40 -16.15 1.99
CA LYS A 138 -13.43 -17.18 2.42
C LYS A 138 -12.83 -16.91 3.81
N VAL A 139 -13.15 -15.76 4.41
CA VAL A 139 -12.63 -15.34 5.71
C VAL A 139 -13.75 -15.06 6.71
N ARG A 140 -13.48 -15.25 8.01
CA ARG A 140 -14.42 -14.85 9.07
C ARG A 140 -14.24 -13.35 9.34
N LYS A 141 -15.20 -12.56 8.88
CA LYS A 141 -15.17 -11.09 8.90
C LYS A 141 -15.05 -10.46 10.30
N GLY A 142 -15.43 -11.18 11.36
CA GLY A 142 -15.33 -10.70 12.75
C GLY A 142 -14.04 -11.09 13.47
N LEU A 143 -13.13 -11.81 12.80
CA LEU A 143 -11.83 -12.22 13.34
C LEU A 143 -10.70 -11.51 12.61
N PRO A 144 -9.48 -11.43 13.18
CA PRO A 144 -8.33 -10.78 12.55
C PRO A 144 -8.04 -11.22 11.10
N GLU A 145 -8.28 -12.50 10.76
CA GLU A 145 -8.17 -13.00 9.37
C GLU A 145 -9.09 -12.28 8.38
N GLY A 146 -10.16 -11.62 8.84
CA GLY A 146 -11.03 -10.78 8.03
C GLY A 146 -10.30 -9.61 7.38
N ASN A 147 -9.17 -9.17 7.94
CA ASN A 147 -8.30 -8.14 7.36
C ASN A 147 -7.64 -8.58 6.04
N LEU A 148 -7.61 -9.89 5.73
CA LEU A 148 -7.19 -10.39 4.42
C LEU A 148 -8.15 -9.89 3.33
N ALA A 149 -9.45 -9.72 3.61
CA ALA A 149 -10.42 -9.27 2.60
C ALA A 149 -10.32 -7.78 2.26
N SER A 150 -9.64 -6.97 3.07
CA SER A 150 -9.30 -5.57 2.76
C SER A 150 -7.88 -5.41 2.21
N GLY A 151 -7.12 -6.51 2.07
CA GLY A 151 -5.74 -6.50 1.60
C GLY A 151 -4.76 -5.92 2.64
N THR A 152 -5.16 -5.88 3.91
CA THR A 152 -4.38 -5.28 5.01
C THR A 152 -3.81 -6.32 5.97
N ALA A 153 -3.75 -7.57 5.51
CA ALA A 153 -3.12 -8.68 6.20
C ALA A 153 -2.45 -9.61 5.19
N ILE A 154 -1.51 -10.40 5.69
CA ILE A 154 -0.84 -11.48 4.98
C ILE A 154 -0.78 -12.71 5.87
N ARG A 155 -0.63 -13.89 5.26
CA ARG A 155 -0.23 -15.12 5.93
C ARG A 155 1.11 -15.60 5.38
N ILE A 156 2.06 -15.84 6.26
CA ILE A 156 3.36 -16.43 5.91
C ILE A 156 3.35 -17.89 6.36
N ARG A 157 3.66 -18.79 5.42
CA ARG A 157 3.69 -20.26 5.54
C ARG A 157 2.48 -20.84 6.28
N PRO A 158 1.24 -20.57 5.84
CA PRO A 158 0.03 -21.04 6.52
C PRO A 158 -0.08 -22.57 6.65
N GLY A 159 0.61 -23.33 5.80
CA GLY A 159 0.70 -24.80 5.94
C GLY A 159 1.62 -25.28 7.07
N HIS A 160 2.59 -24.46 7.48
CA HIS A 160 3.51 -24.76 8.60
C HIS A 160 2.96 -24.21 9.92
N TYR A 161 2.20 -23.12 9.86
CA TYR A 161 1.61 -22.45 11.02
C TYR A 161 0.07 -22.45 10.90
N PRO A 162 -0.60 -23.60 11.10
CA PRO A 162 -2.05 -23.69 10.95
C PRO A 162 -2.79 -22.89 12.03
N ALA A 163 -3.89 -22.25 11.63
CA ALA A 163 -4.70 -21.44 12.54
C ALA A 163 -5.23 -22.26 13.72
N GLY A 164 -5.02 -21.75 14.94
CA GLY A 164 -5.36 -22.38 16.22
C GLY A 164 -4.20 -23.09 16.89
N ALA A 165 -3.06 -23.30 16.20
CA ALA A 165 -1.85 -23.87 16.78
C ALA A 165 -0.92 -22.77 17.32
N LYS A 166 -0.07 -23.15 18.28
CA LYS A 166 1.03 -22.33 18.82
C LYS A 166 2.31 -23.14 18.90
N GLY A 167 3.44 -22.43 18.96
CA GLY A 167 4.76 -23.02 19.17
C GLY A 167 5.42 -23.49 17.88
N GLY A 168 5.03 -22.92 16.74
CA GLY A 168 5.67 -23.19 15.45
C GLY A 168 7.03 -22.51 15.29
N PHE A 169 7.31 -21.47 16.07
CA PHE A 169 8.57 -20.72 16.01
C PHE A 169 9.54 -21.10 17.13
N TYR A 170 10.81 -21.20 16.77
CA TYR A 170 11.91 -21.32 17.73
C TYR A 170 12.09 -20.00 18.52
N PRO A 171 12.71 -20.05 19.72
CA PRO A 171 12.89 -18.87 20.55
C PRO A 171 13.59 -17.70 19.85
N TYR A 172 14.57 -17.97 18.98
CA TYR A 172 15.25 -16.93 18.21
C TYR A 172 14.35 -16.31 17.14
N GLU A 173 13.57 -17.11 16.42
CA GLU A 173 12.62 -16.63 15.41
C GLU A 173 11.53 -15.76 16.04
N LEU A 174 11.09 -16.10 17.24
CA LEU A 174 10.18 -15.25 18.01
C LEU A 174 10.83 -13.90 18.32
N LEU A 175 12.12 -13.84 18.66
CA LEU A 175 12.80 -12.55 18.88
C LEU A 175 12.80 -11.70 17.61
N VAL A 176 13.04 -12.30 16.45
CA VAL A 176 12.95 -11.62 15.14
C VAL A 176 11.55 -11.07 14.92
N ILE A 177 10.50 -11.88 15.11
CA ILE A 177 9.11 -11.42 14.98
C ILE A 177 8.85 -10.23 15.90
N ARG A 178 9.24 -10.32 17.17
CA ARG A 178 9.04 -9.24 18.15
C ARG A 178 9.79 -7.97 17.77
N ASP A 179 11.01 -8.10 17.25
CA ASP A 179 11.80 -6.98 16.75
C ASP A 179 11.12 -6.31 15.56
N VAL A 180 10.65 -7.07 14.57
CA VAL A 180 9.92 -6.56 13.39
C VAL A 180 8.67 -5.77 13.81
N LEU A 181 7.88 -6.29 14.75
CA LEU A 181 6.68 -5.58 15.23
C LEU A 181 7.05 -4.27 15.94
N ALA A 182 8.13 -4.25 16.71
CA ALA A 182 8.64 -3.06 17.39
C ALA A 182 9.20 -2.03 16.40
N GLU A 183 9.92 -2.48 15.39
CA GLU A 183 10.44 -1.65 14.29
C GLU A 183 9.30 -1.00 13.48
N LEU A 184 8.12 -1.62 13.45
CA LEU A 184 6.92 -1.06 12.83
C LEU A 184 6.04 -0.27 13.82
N ASP A 185 6.56 0.09 14.99
CA ASP A 185 5.87 0.85 16.05
C ASP A 185 4.51 0.24 16.46
N GLY A 186 4.35 -1.07 16.29
CA GLY A 186 3.10 -1.79 16.56
C GLY A 186 1.95 -1.48 15.59
N VAL A 187 2.22 -0.83 14.46
CA VAL A 187 1.24 -0.61 13.38
C VAL A 187 0.81 -1.95 12.76
N VAL A 188 1.70 -2.94 12.76
CA VAL A 188 1.40 -4.34 12.44
C VAL A 188 1.31 -5.14 13.74
N ARG A 189 0.37 -6.09 13.76
CA ARG A 189 0.21 -7.12 14.79
C ARG A 189 0.44 -8.51 14.20
N TRP A 190 0.79 -9.44 15.07
CA TRP A 190 0.97 -10.85 14.75
C TRP A 190 -0.15 -11.69 15.40
N GLY A 191 -0.75 -12.57 14.61
CA GLY A 191 -1.89 -13.38 15.03
C GLY A 191 -1.53 -14.46 16.06
N GLY A 192 -0.25 -14.76 16.29
CA GLY A 192 0.18 -15.66 17.37
C GLY A 192 -0.14 -15.13 18.78
N ASP A 193 -0.30 -13.81 18.91
CA ASP A 193 -0.69 -13.16 20.18
C ASP A 193 -2.20 -13.11 20.39
N ASP A 194 -2.99 -13.39 19.35
CA ASP A 194 -4.43 -13.29 19.45
C ASP A 194 -5.00 -14.42 20.34
N ARG A 195 -6.17 -14.17 20.95
CA ARG A 195 -6.86 -15.13 21.82
C ARG A 195 -7.05 -16.49 21.14
N LYS A 196 -7.39 -16.48 19.85
CA LYS A 196 -7.29 -17.66 18.99
C LYS A 196 -6.06 -17.47 18.09
N PRO A 197 -4.98 -18.18 18.37
CA PRO A 197 -3.72 -17.95 17.69
C PRO A 197 -3.78 -18.29 16.22
N ASP A 198 -3.13 -17.48 15.40
CA ASP A 198 -2.81 -17.74 14.00
C ASP A 198 -1.39 -17.23 13.74
N GLU A 199 -0.41 -18.10 13.99
CA GLU A 199 1.02 -17.77 13.90
C GLU A 199 1.47 -17.43 12.47
N ALA A 200 0.68 -17.78 11.44
CA ALA A 200 0.94 -17.35 10.06
C ALA A 200 0.54 -15.89 9.81
N LEU A 201 -0.42 -15.35 10.57
CA LEU A 201 -1.12 -14.13 10.24
C LEU A 201 -0.39 -12.87 10.73
N PHE A 202 -0.20 -11.90 9.84
CA PHE A 202 0.23 -10.55 10.16
C PHE A 202 -0.77 -9.55 9.58
N TYR A 203 -1.19 -8.56 10.36
CA TYR A 203 -2.24 -7.62 9.95
C TYR A 203 -2.03 -6.23 10.54
N LEU A 204 -2.53 -5.20 9.84
CA LEU A 204 -2.52 -3.84 10.36
C LEU A 204 -3.46 -3.71 11.57
N ALA A 205 -2.94 -3.15 12.65
CA ALA A 205 -3.67 -2.83 13.88
C ALA A 205 -4.41 -1.49 13.83
N VAL A 206 -4.21 -0.73 12.75
CA VAL A 206 -4.72 0.64 12.59
C VAL A 206 -5.66 0.75 11.40
N GLY A 207 -6.59 1.69 11.50
CA GLY A 207 -7.51 2.02 10.43
C GLY A 207 -6.91 2.97 9.39
N PRO A 208 -7.67 3.25 8.31
CA PRO A 208 -7.27 4.22 7.30
C PRO A 208 -7.09 5.61 7.93
N GLY A 209 -6.01 6.31 7.57
CA GLY A 209 -5.71 7.66 8.03
C GLY A 209 -5.00 7.75 9.39
N ASP A 210 -4.60 6.65 10.02
CA ASP A 210 -3.74 6.69 11.21
C ASP A 210 -2.36 7.25 10.85
N ARG A 211 -1.96 8.34 11.50
CA ARG A 211 -0.69 9.03 11.26
C ARG A 211 0.54 8.13 11.38
N ARG A 212 0.49 7.12 12.27
CA ARG A 212 1.61 6.19 12.48
C ARG A 212 1.87 5.34 11.24
N LEU A 213 0.84 4.99 10.47
CA LEU A 213 1.01 4.25 9.23
C LEU A 213 1.88 5.04 8.24
N THR A 214 1.55 6.32 8.06
CA THR A 214 2.30 7.22 7.17
C THR A 214 3.72 7.45 7.66
N GLU A 215 3.92 7.69 8.97
CA GLU A 215 5.25 7.90 9.56
C GLU A 215 6.16 6.69 9.38
N VAL A 216 5.66 5.49 9.69
CA VAL A 216 6.42 4.24 9.53
C VAL A 216 6.70 3.96 8.06
N ALA A 217 5.70 4.12 7.17
CA ALA A 217 5.89 3.90 5.75
C ALA A 217 6.92 4.88 5.14
N ALA A 218 6.92 6.14 5.57
CA ALA A 218 7.91 7.12 5.14
C ALA A 218 9.31 6.75 5.63
N ARG A 219 9.45 6.28 6.89
CA ARG A 219 10.73 5.78 7.43
C ARG A 219 11.27 4.62 6.60
N LEU A 220 10.44 3.62 6.30
CA LEU A 220 10.83 2.47 5.50
C LEU A 220 11.21 2.84 4.06
N ARG A 221 10.52 3.80 3.45
CA ARG A 221 10.90 4.29 2.11
C ARG A 221 12.25 5.00 2.13
N GLY A 222 12.49 5.85 3.14
CA GLY A 222 13.79 6.52 3.30
C GLY A 222 14.96 5.55 3.47
N TRP A 223 14.73 4.37 4.06
CA TRP A 223 15.74 3.32 4.13
C TRP A 223 16.06 2.67 2.79
N ASN A 224 15.11 2.58 1.86
CA ASN A 224 15.41 2.07 0.52
C ASN A 224 16.26 3.07 -0.30
N GLU A 225 16.29 4.34 0.10
CA GLU A 225 17.11 5.39 -0.51
C GLU A 225 18.52 5.46 0.11
N GLN A 226 18.73 4.82 1.27
CA GLN A 226 20.00 4.78 1.99
C GLN A 226 20.63 3.38 1.88
N PRO A 227 21.85 3.26 1.34
CA PRO A 227 22.63 2.03 1.51
C PRO A 227 22.70 1.66 3.00
N ASP A 228 22.59 0.36 3.30
CA ASP A 228 22.73 -0.22 4.65
C ASP A 228 21.61 0.05 5.68
N ALA A 229 20.47 0.63 5.27
CA ALA A 229 19.33 0.87 6.17
C ALA A 229 18.10 -0.05 5.94
N GLY A 230 18.08 -0.83 4.85
CA GLY A 230 16.92 -1.63 4.44
C GLY A 230 16.89 -3.09 4.92
N PRO A 231 15.80 -3.84 4.67
CA PRO A 231 15.73 -5.27 4.96
C PRO A 231 16.83 -6.06 4.26
N GLY A 232 17.53 -6.91 5.02
CA GLY A 232 18.70 -7.67 4.56
C GLY A 232 20.03 -7.09 5.05
N THR A 233 20.02 -5.99 5.80
CA THR A 233 21.20 -5.50 6.53
C THR A 233 21.39 -6.27 7.82
N GLU A 234 22.60 -6.27 8.37
CA GLU A 234 22.88 -6.98 9.61
C GLU A 234 22.12 -6.30 10.77
N VAL A 235 21.07 -6.97 11.24
CA VAL A 235 20.26 -6.53 12.37
C VAL A 235 20.63 -7.36 13.60
N ASP A 236 21.25 -6.70 14.59
CA ASP A 236 21.44 -7.32 15.91
C ASP A 236 20.11 -7.33 16.68
N VAL A 237 19.32 -8.39 16.50
CA VAL A 237 18.09 -8.65 17.27
C VAL A 237 18.35 -8.91 18.76
N MET A 238 19.61 -9.15 19.15
CA MET A 238 20.00 -9.34 20.54
C MET A 238 20.30 -8.03 21.28
N ASP A 239 20.42 -6.91 20.55
CA ASP A 239 20.62 -5.57 21.12
C ASP A 239 19.60 -5.26 22.24
N ALA A 240 20.12 -4.76 23.35
CA ALA A 240 19.33 -4.57 24.56
C ALA A 240 18.20 -3.54 24.38
N LYS A 241 18.42 -2.49 23.57
CA LYS A 241 17.43 -1.45 23.31
C LYS A 241 16.31 -2.00 22.43
N ARG A 242 16.63 -2.74 21.38
CA ARG A 242 15.64 -3.40 20.49
C ARG A 242 14.78 -4.39 21.28
N ARG A 243 15.42 -5.25 22.08
CA ARG A 243 14.71 -6.19 22.95
C ARG A 243 13.84 -5.49 24.00
N GLY A 244 14.29 -4.36 24.53
CA GLY A 244 13.51 -3.52 25.44
C GLY A 244 12.26 -2.94 24.78
N ALA A 245 12.39 -2.43 23.55
CA ALA A 245 11.27 -1.91 22.75
C ALA A 245 10.26 -3.02 22.42
N ALA A 246 10.74 -4.18 21.96
CA ALA A 246 9.94 -5.38 21.69
C ALA A 246 9.11 -5.84 22.90
N LYS A 247 9.75 -6.01 24.07
CA LYS A 247 9.05 -6.38 25.31
C LYS A 247 8.03 -5.33 25.74
N SER A 248 8.34 -4.05 25.54
CA SER A 248 7.42 -2.95 25.88
C SER A 248 6.21 -2.96 24.96
N LEU A 249 6.39 -3.22 23.68
CA LEU A 249 5.31 -3.34 22.71
C LEU A 249 4.43 -4.56 23.00
N GLU A 250 5.03 -5.73 23.24
CA GLU A 250 4.32 -6.96 23.57
C GLU A 250 3.36 -6.75 24.77
N LYS A 251 3.84 -6.12 25.84
CA LYS A 251 3.00 -5.76 26.99
C LYS A 251 1.85 -4.83 26.62
N LYS A 252 2.10 -3.78 25.82
CA LYS A 252 1.05 -2.86 25.37
C LYS A 252 0.00 -3.56 24.52
N GLN A 253 0.43 -4.45 23.63
CA GLN A 253 -0.45 -5.17 22.71
C GLN A 253 -1.22 -6.31 23.39
N GLY A 254 -0.67 -6.91 24.45
CA GLY A 254 -1.35 -7.90 25.30
C GLY A 254 -2.40 -7.31 26.23
N ASN A 255 -2.21 -6.06 26.69
CA ASN A 255 -3.20 -5.36 27.51
C ASN A 255 -4.40 -4.80 26.69
N ALA A 256 -4.28 -4.78 25.37
CA ALA A 256 -5.29 -4.25 24.46
C ALA A 256 -6.15 -5.32 23.77
N ALA A 257 -5.89 -6.61 24.05
CA ALA A 257 -6.58 -7.77 23.49
C ALA A 257 -7.62 -8.35 24.47
#